data_AF-A0A924G6A7-F1
#
_entry.id   AF-A0A924G6A7-F1
#
_cell.length_a   1.000
_cell.length_b   1.000
_cell.length_c   1.000
_cell.angle_alpha   90.00
_cell.angle_beta   90.00
_cell.angle_gamma   90.00
#
_symmetry.space_group_name_H-M   'P 1'
#
loop_
_entity.id
_entity.type
_entity.pdbx_description
1 polymer ?
#
loop_
_entity_poly.entity_id
_entity_poly.type
_entity_poly.pdbx_seq_one_letter_code
_entity_poly.pdbx_strand_id
1 'polypeptide(L)'
;MNTLKMLEQEGHLSFTENIFLPSQVTFKADKSILNDIENVHPQLEEIVKALLRTYEGIYENKISINEKLIAKLTRVTYEKVYADLQSLHKYGIIEYMPQKETPQIYFLLNRAPAQHININHEAYFKRKDLYKKRVDAMLEYLKVNKPCRSSFVSAYFGDDTVKPCGVCDNCLAKKGNDINEVEFKKIERFIYQAIPENGIAIKTLLQQLKVINKEKLWKVLDFLQSEKKLVVDALGNIKKVSN
;
A
#
# COMPACT_ATOMS: atom_id res chain seq x y z
N MET A 1 -4.98 -6.63 17.45
CA MET A 1 -3.77 -6.31 18.23
C MET A 1 -3.09 -7.62 18.55
N ASN A 2 -1.83 -7.84 18.13
CA ASN A 2 -1.13 -9.11 18.36
C ASN A 2 -0.67 -9.22 19.81
N THR A 3 -1.00 -10.33 20.48
CA THR A 3 -0.63 -10.59 21.88
C THR A 3 0.88 -10.55 22.10
N LEU A 4 1.67 -11.07 21.15
CA LEU A 4 3.13 -11.05 21.21
C LEU A 4 3.69 -9.62 21.26
N LYS A 5 3.19 -8.72 20.41
CA LYS A 5 3.61 -7.30 20.41
C LYS A 5 3.20 -6.57 21.70
N MET A 6 2.11 -7.00 22.33
CA MET A 6 1.73 -6.46 23.63
C MET A 6 2.71 -6.91 24.72
N LEU A 7 3.02 -8.20 24.78
CA LEU A 7 3.99 -8.76 25.72
C LEU A 7 5.40 -8.19 25.51
N GLU A 8 5.74 -7.86 24.26
CA GLU A 8 6.98 -7.16 23.92
C GLU A 8 7.04 -5.75 24.49
N GLN A 9 5.96 -4.99 24.36
CA GLN A 9 5.89 -3.62 24.88
C GLN A 9 5.88 -3.55 26.41
N GLU A 10 5.32 -4.57 27.07
CA GLU A 10 5.38 -4.72 28.53
C GLU A 10 6.73 -5.30 29.00
N GLY A 11 7.66 -5.60 28.07
CA GLY A 11 9.02 -6.05 28.39
C GLY A 11 9.15 -7.51 28.81
N HIS A 12 8.12 -8.34 28.60
CA HIS A 12 8.17 -9.77 28.95
C HIS A 12 8.95 -10.61 27.94
N LEU A 13 8.92 -10.21 26.67
CA LEU A 13 9.61 -10.89 25.58
C LEU A 13 10.12 -9.89 24.54
N SER A 14 10.98 -10.32 23.65
CA SER A 14 11.34 -9.60 22.42
C SER A 14 10.89 -10.46 21.25
N PHE A 15 10.14 -9.88 20.32
CA PHE A 15 9.59 -10.60 19.17
C PHE A 15 10.17 -10.05 17.89
N THR A 16 11.06 -10.83 17.28
CA THR A 16 11.69 -10.43 16.02
C THR A 16 11.00 -11.14 14.87
N GLU A 17 10.15 -10.39 14.15
CA GLU A 17 9.36 -10.89 13.01
C GLU A 17 10.23 -11.28 11.82
N ASN A 18 11.30 -10.52 11.57
CA ASN A 18 12.22 -10.73 10.45
C ASN A 18 13.64 -10.90 10.99
N ILE A 19 14.05 -12.13 11.23
CA ILE A 19 15.46 -12.47 11.42
C ILE A 19 15.94 -13.06 10.12
N PHE A 20 16.92 -12.44 9.49
CA PHE A 20 17.72 -13.08 8.45
C PHE A 20 19.04 -13.50 9.09
N LEU A 21 19.12 -14.75 9.54
CA LEU A 21 20.39 -15.36 9.93
C LEU A 21 20.93 -16.09 8.70
N PRO A 22 22.05 -15.62 8.11
CA PRO A 22 22.66 -16.33 6.99
C PRO A 22 23.09 -17.72 7.44
N SER A 23 23.12 -18.66 6.50
CA SER A 23 23.66 -19.99 6.76
C SER A 23 25.11 -19.91 7.21
N GLN A 24 25.52 -20.72 8.17
CA GLN A 24 26.89 -20.75 8.67
C GLN A 24 27.50 -22.14 8.55
N VAL A 25 28.77 -22.21 8.17
CA VAL A 25 29.53 -23.46 8.05
C VAL A 25 30.90 -23.33 8.73
N THR A 26 31.33 -24.41 9.38
CA THR A 26 32.70 -24.64 9.83
C THR A 26 33.10 -26.07 9.48
N PHE A 27 34.33 -26.32 9.04
CA PHE A 27 34.83 -27.68 8.88
C PHE A 27 35.28 -28.26 10.22
N LYS A 28 34.88 -29.49 10.51
CA LYS A 28 35.32 -30.25 11.69
C LYS A 28 36.26 -31.41 11.35
N ALA A 29 36.29 -31.83 10.10
CA ALA A 29 37.12 -32.93 9.64
C ALA A 29 38.59 -32.53 9.41
N ASP A 30 39.48 -33.49 9.67
CA ASP A 30 40.90 -33.41 9.31
C ASP A 30 41.11 -33.48 7.79
N LYS A 31 42.24 -32.94 7.32
CA LYS A 31 42.60 -32.91 5.89
C LYS A 31 42.63 -34.30 5.23
N SER A 32 42.95 -35.35 5.98
CA SER A 32 42.94 -36.74 5.49
C SER A 32 41.54 -37.21 5.12
N ILE A 33 40.57 -36.99 6.02
CA ILE A 33 39.16 -37.34 5.83
C ILE A 33 38.58 -36.56 4.63
N LEU A 34 39.01 -35.32 4.43
CA LEU A 34 38.56 -34.52 3.29
C LEU A 34 39.00 -35.08 1.95
N ASN A 35 40.22 -35.62 1.87
CA ASN A 35 40.71 -36.26 0.64
C ASN A 35 39.96 -37.57 0.37
N ASP A 36 39.52 -38.27 1.41
CA ASP A 36 38.75 -39.50 1.27
C ASP A 36 37.31 -39.25 0.76
N ILE A 37 36.76 -38.05 0.94
CA ILE A 37 35.44 -37.68 0.40
C ILE A 37 35.43 -37.78 -1.14
N GLU A 38 36.54 -37.47 -1.81
CA GLU A 38 36.68 -37.63 -3.27
C GLU A 38 36.42 -39.08 -3.70
N ASN A 39 36.84 -40.04 -2.88
CA ASN A 39 36.70 -41.47 -3.16
C ASN A 39 35.34 -42.03 -2.70
N VAL A 40 34.83 -41.57 -1.55
CA VAL A 40 33.64 -42.15 -0.92
C VAL A 40 32.34 -41.50 -1.42
N HIS A 41 32.34 -40.19 -1.65
CA HIS A 41 31.16 -39.43 -2.07
C HIS A 41 31.50 -38.37 -3.14
N PRO A 42 31.70 -38.78 -4.42
CA PRO A 42 32.07 -37.88 -5.51
C PRO A 42 31.08 -36.73 -5.72
N GLN A 43 29.81 -36.93 -5.35
CA GLN A 43 28.76 -35.91 -5.50
C GLN A 43 28.92 -34.74 -4.51
N LEU A 44 29.59 -34.95 -3.37
CA LEU A 44 29.79 -33.92 -2.34
C LEU A 44 31.09 -33.13 -2.54
N GLU A 45 32.02 -33.67 -3.34
CA GLU A 45 33.33 -33.09 -3.60
C GLU A 45 33.24 -31.69 -4.19
N GLU A 46 32.38 -31.49 -5.18
CA GLU A 46 32.23 -30.19 -5.86
C GLU A 46 31.81 -29.08 -4.88
N ILE A 47 30.93 -29.40 -3.92
CA ILE A 47 30.48 -28.45 -2.90
C ILE A 47 31.58 -28.20 -1.87
N VAL A 48 32.29 -29.23 -1.42
CA VAL A 48 33.42 -29.08 -0.48
C VAL A 48 34.51 -28.20 -1.10
N LYS A 49 34.90 -28.44 -2.36
CA LYS A 49 35.88 -27.62 -3.08
C LYS A 49 35.38 -26.19 -3.30
N ALA A 50 34.10 -26.02 -3.62
CA ALA A 50 33.51 -24.68 -3.77
C ALA A 50 33.54 -23.89 -2.45
N LEU A 51 33.22 -24.52 -1.32
CA LEU A 51 33.30 -23.89 0.00
C LEU A 51 34.72 -23.48 0.35
N LEU A 52 35.69 -24.37 0.18
CA LEU A 52 37.09 -24.12 0.48
C LEU A 52 37.72 -23.04 -0.40
N ARG A 53 37.31 -22.93 -1.66
CA ARG A 53 37.81 -21.91 -2.59
C ARG A 53 37.17 -20.54 -2.40
N THR A 54 35.95 -20.49 -1.87
CA THR A 54 35.17 -19.25 -1.78
C THR A 54 35.28 -18.60 -0.40
N TYR A 55 35.38 -19.39 0.66
CA TYR A 55 35.36 -18.90 2.04
C TYR A 55 36.68 -19.24 2.75
N GLU A 56 37.53 -18.23 2.90
CA GLU A 56 38.82 -18.33 3.59
C GLU A 56 38.63 -18.47 5.10
N GLY A 57 39.44 -19.30 5.77
CA GLY A 57 39.36 -19.48 7.23
C GLY A 57 38.21 -20.36 7.73
N ILE A 58 37.48 -21.04 6.82
CA ILE A 58 36.31 -21.88 7.14
C ILE A 58 36.64 -23.13 8.00
N TYR A 59 37.92 -23.45 8.16
CA TYR A 59 38.41 -24.49 9.09
C TYR A 59 38.49 -24.01 10.53
N GLU A 60 38.90 -22.76 10.73
CA GLU A 60 39.20 -22.23 12.06
C GLU A 60 37.99 -21.52 12.65
N ASN A 61 37.21 -20.86 11.80
CA ASN A 61 36.11 -20.00 12.21
C ASN A 61 34.79 -20.41 11.59
N LYS A 62 33.71 -20.00 12.25
CA LYS A 62 32.35 -20.13 11.73
C LYS A 62 32.05 -19.00 10.77
N ILE A 63 31.81 -19.36 9.50
CA ILE A 63 31.67 -18.40 8.43
C ILE A 63 30.25 -18.43 7.88
N SER A 64 29.69 -17.24 7.69
CA SER A 64 28.42 -17.05 7.00
C SER A 64 28.60 -17.29 5.50
N ILE A 65 27.88 -18.28 4.97
CA ILE A 65 27.92 -18.68 3.57
C ILE A 65 26.62 -18.28 2.84
N ASN A 66 26.75 -18.02 1.55
CA ASN A 66 25.64 -17.83 0.63
C ASN A 66 25.43 -19.09 -0.22
N GLU A 67 24.39 -19.86 0.11
CA GLU A 67 24.04 -21.10 -0.58
C GLU A 67 23.68 -20.90 -2.06
N LYS A 68 23.03 -19.77 -2.40
CA LYS A 68 22.69 -19.44 -3.79
C LYS A 68 23.94 -19.17 -4.63
N LEU A 69 24.98 -18.61 -4.03
CA LEU A 69 26.27 -18.40 -4.71
C LEU A 69 26.97 -19.75 -4.94
N ILE A 70 26.96 -20.64 -3.94
CA ILE A 70 27.54 -21.98 -4.09
C ILE A 70 26.79 -22.78 -5.17
N ALA A 71 25.46 -22.75 -5.19
CA ALA A 71 24.64 -23.36 -6.23
C ALA A 71 25.02 -22.88 -7.65
N LYS A 72 25.31 -21.58 -7.81
CA LYS A 72 25.78 -21.03 -9.10
C LYS A 72 27.17 -21.53 -9.48
N LEU A 73 28.09 -21.62 -8.51
CA LEU A 73 29.46 -22.08 -8.75
C LEU A 73 29.53 -23.57 -9.10
N THR A 74 28.73 -24.40 -8.41
CA THR A 74 28.68 -25.85 -8.65
C THR A 74 27.71 -26.24 -9.77
N ARG A 75 26.91 -25.30 -10.29
CA ARG A 75 25.86 -25.55 -11.31
C ARG A 75 24.80 -26.55 -10.84
N VAL A 76 24.51 -26.54 -9.55
CA VAL A 76 23.52 -27.40 -8.88
C VAL A 76 22.36 -26.53 -8.37
N THR A 77 21.17 -27.12 -8.17
CA THR A 77 20.04 -26.37 -7.61
C THR A 77 20.25 -26.07 -6.13
N TYR A 78 19.56 -25.03 -5.63
CA TYR A 78 19.62 -24.63 -4.23
C TYR A 78 19.20 -25.78 -3.30
N GLU A 79 18.14 -26.51 -3.64
CA GLU A 79 17.62 -27.59 -2.78
C GLU A 79 18.64 -28.71 -2.62
N LYS A 80 19.40 -29.00 -3.67
CA LYS A 80 20.42 -30.04 -3.63
C LYS A 80 21.66 -29.59 -2.86
N VAL A 81 22.10 -28.34 -3.00
CA VAL A 81 23.16 -27.77 -2.14
C VAL A 81 22.78 -27.83 -0.66
N TYR A 82 21.52 -27.49 -0.33
CA TYR A 82 21.01 -27.59 1.03
C TYR A 82 21.03 -29.03 1.56
N ALA A 83 20.58 -30.00 0.76
CA ALA A 83 20.60 -31.42 1.11
C ALA A 83 22.03 -31.98 1.29
N ASP A 84 22.95 -31.55 0.44
CA ASP A 84 24.36 -31.96 0.47
C ASP A 84 25.08 -31.38 1.70
N LEU A 85 24.82 -30.10 2.05
CA LEU A 85 25.31 -29.49 3.30
C LEU A 85 24.75 -30.19 4.54
N GLN A 86 23.47 -30.56 4.54
CA GLN A 86 22.91 -31.38 5.61
C GLN A 86 23.55 -32.76 5.71
N SER A 87 23.89 -33.38 4.57
CA SER A 87 24.54 -34.69 4.54
C SER A 87 25.97 -34.61 5.07
N LEU A 88 26.75 -33.62 4.63
CA LEU A 88 28.09 -33.33 5.17
C LEU A 88 28.05 -33.07 6.68
N HIS A 89 26.99 -32.41 7.17
CA HIS A 89 26.79 -32.21 8.60
C HIS A 89 26.51 -33.52 9.35
N LYS A 90 25.64 -34.38 8.81
CA LYS A 90 25.33 -35.71 9.37
C LYS A 90 26.56 -36.61 9.41
N TYR A 91 27.43 -36.53 8.42
CA TYR A 91 28.69 -37.25 8.38
C TYR A 91 29.76 -36.68 9.31
N GLY A 92 29.50 -35.56 10.00
CA GLY A 92 30.43 -34.94 10.93
C GLY A 92 31.59 -34.20 10.24
N ILE A 93 31.54 -34.02 8.92
CA ILE A 93 32.59 -33.35 8.14
C ILE A 93 32.54 -31.84 8.38
N ILE A 94 31.32 -31.28 8.44
CA ILE A 94 31.07 -29.88 8.72
C ILE A 94 30.09 -29.68 9.88
N GLU A 95 30.20 -28.55 10.55
CA GLU A 95 29.12 -27.99 11.34
C GLU A 95 28.34 -26.99 10.47
N TYR A 96 27.12 -27.35 10.08
CA TYR A 96 26.26 -26.51 9.25
C TYR A 96 25.06 -26.02 10.07
N MET A 97 24.86 -24.70 10.07
CA MET A 97 23.65 -24.06 10.57
C MET A 97 22.89 -23.50 9.37
N PRO A 98 21.69 -24.03 9.05
CA PRO A 98 20.92 -23.54 7.92
C PRO A 98 20.41 -22.12 8.16
N GLN A 99 20.15 -21.42 7.06
CA GLN A 99 19.53 -20.10 7.07
C GLN A 99 18.24 -20.16 7.88
N LYS A 100 18.10 -19.24 8.85
CA LYS A 100 16.87 -19.10 9.62
C LYS A 100 16.19 -17.80 9.23
N GLU A 101 14.99 -17.95 8.68
CA GLU A 101 14.05 -16.85 8.40
C GLU A 101 12.81 -16.90 9.30
N THR A 102 12.78 -17.84 10.25
CA THR A 102 11.64 -17.99 11.15
C THR A 102 11.65 -16.92 12.23
N PRO A 103 10.49 -16.30 12.53
CA PRO A 103 10.36 -15.36 13.65
C PRO A 103 10.83 -16.00 14.95
N GLN A 104 11.59 -15.26 15.76
CA GLN A 104 12.02 -15.73 17.08
C GLN A 104 11.36 -14.92 18.19
N ILE A 105 11.08 -15.63 19.27
CA ILE A 105 10.65 -15.05 20.54
C ILE A 105 11.79 -15.26 21.52
N TYR A 106 12.31 -14.17 22.06
CA TYR A 106 13.28 -14.19 23.15
C TYR A 106 12.57 -13.81 24.45
N PHE A 107 12.59 -14.68 25.44
CA PHE A 107 12.03 -14.38 26.76
C PHE A 107 13.05 -13.57 27.55
N LEU A 108 12.73 -12.31 27.84
CA LEU A 108 13.60 -11.39 28.59
C LEU A 108 13.62 -11.73 30.08
N LEU A 109 12.59 -12.40 30.56
CA LEU A 109 12.40 -12.77 31.94
C LEU A 109 12.40 -14.29 32.10
N ASN A 110 12.86 -14.76 33.26
CA ASN A 110 12.66 -16.15 33.65
C ASN A 110 11.17 -16.49 33.66
N ARG A 111 10.85 -17.77 33.49
CA ARG A 111 9.46 -18.24 33.49
C ARG A 111 8.75 -17.83 34.79
N ALA A 112 7.91 -16.81 34.70
CA ALA A 112 7.07 -16.36 35.80
C ALA A 112 5.71 -17.08 35.77
N PRO A 113 5.12 -17.41 36.94
CA PRO A 113 3.72 -17.82 37.02
C PRO A 113 2.82 -16.71 36.48
N ALA A 114 1.72 -17.06 35.82
CA ALA A 114 0.81 -16.09 35.19
C ALA A 114 0.31 -14.99 36.16
N GLN A 115 0.20 -15.31 37.45
CA GLN A 115 -0.22 -14.38 38.52
C GLN A 115 0.78 -13.23 38.76
N HIS A 116 2.04 -13.38 38.35
CA HIS A 116 3.09 -12.37 38.52
C HIS A 116 3.33 -11.55 37.24
N ILE A 117 2.58 -11.82 36.16
CA ILE A 117 2.60 -11.01 34.95
C ILE A 117 1.77 -9.77 35.21
N ASN A 118 2.44 -8.65 35.50
CA ASN A 118 1.78 -7.37 35.68
C ASN A 118 1.64 -6.66 34.32
N ILE A 119 0.41 -6.32 33.94
CA ILE A 119 0.12 -5.55 32.72
C ILE A 119 -0.27 -4.15 33.13
N ASN A 120 0.33 -3.14 32.52
CA ASN A 120 -0.07 -1.75 32.77
C ASN A 120 -1.46 -1.45 32.18
N HIS A 121 -2.49 -1.64 33.00
CA HIS A 121 -3.87 -1.42 32.62
C HIS A 121 -4.15 0.03 32.20
N GLU A 122 -3.54 1.02 32.85
CA GLU A 122 -3.72 2.43 32.51
C GLU A 122 -3.24 2.72 31.09
N ALA A 123 -2.02 2.26 30.76
CA ALA A 123 -1.46 2.38 29.42
C ALA A 123 -2.31 1.64 28.37
N TYR A 124 -2.79 0.44 28.70
CA TYR A 124 -3.69 -0.33 27.84
C TYR A 124 -4.99 0.44 27.54
N PHE A 125 -5.68 0.95 28.57
CA PHE A 125 -6.94 1.68 28.38
C PHE A 125 -6.73 2.98 27.60
N LYS A 126 -5.64 3.72 27.86
CA LYS A 126 -5.28 4.92 27.10
C LYS A 126 -5.10 4.62 25.61
N ARG A 127 -4.46 3.49 25.29
CA ARG A 127 -4.29 3.06 23.89
C ARG A 127 -5.60 2.63 23.25
N LYS A 128 -6.47 1.94 23.99
CA LYS A 128 -7.81 1.57 23.54
C LYS A 128 -8.63 2.82 23.20
N ASP A 129 -8.56 3.85 24.04
CA ASP A 129 -9.24 5.13 23.79
C ASP A 129 -8.70 5.84 22.53
N LEU A 130 -7.38 5.91 22.37
CA LEU A 130 -6.76 6.45 21.15
C LEU A 130 -7.19 5.67 19.90
N TYR A 131 -7.23 4.34 19.97
CA TYR A 131 -7.69 3.52 18.85
C TYR A 131 -9.16 3.80 18.52
N LYS A 132 -10.01 3.92 19.54
CA LYS A 132 -11.41 4.30 19.37
C LYS A 132 -11.55 5.65 18.67
N LYS A 133 -10.83 6.68 19.13
CA LYS A 133 -10.79 8.01 18.50
C LYS A 133 -10.39 7.96 17.02
N ARG A 134 -9.41 7.13 16.65
CA ARG A 134 -8.99 6.95 15.25
C ARG A 134 -10.10 6.34 14.39
N VAL A 135 -10.78 5.32 14.91
CA VAL A 135 -11.92 4.69 14.23
C VAL A 135 -13.08 5.65 14.09
N ASP A 136 -13.41 6.39 15.15
CA ASP A 136 -14.48 7.39 15.15
C ASP A 136 -14.19 8.49 14.11
N ALA A 137 -12.95 8.99 14.01
CA ALA A 137 -12.55 9.95 12.99
C ALA A 137 -12.66 9.39 11.55
N MET A 138 -12.33 8.11 11.34
CA MET A 138 -12.54 7.44 10.05
C MET A 138 -14.03 7.31 9.71
N LEU A 139 -14.87 6.97 10.68
CA LEU A 139 -16.32 6.90 10.48
C LEU A 139 -16.91 8.27 10.16
N GLU A 140 -16.43 9.31 10.82
CA GLU A 140 -16.81 10.69 10.55
C GLU A 140 -16.43 11.09 9.11
N TYR A 141 -15.21 10.80 8.68
CA TYR A 141 -14.76 11.04 7.30
C TYR A 141 -15.65 10.38 6.24
N LEU A 142 -16.23 9.21 6.53
CA LEU A 142 -17.13 8.50 5.63
C LEU A 142 -18.55 9.09 5.63
N LYS A 143 -19.04 9.58 6.77
CA LYS A 143 -20.41 10.11 6.93
C LYS A 143 -20.55 11.58 6.52
N VAL A 144 -19.49 12.36 6.65
CA VAL A 144 -19.54 13.81 6.51
C VAL A 144 -19.47 14.24 5.03
N ASN A 145 -20.61 14.71 4.51
CA ASN A 145 -20.71 15.23 3.14
C ASN A 145 -20.19 16.68 2.97
N LYS A 146 -19.85 17.38 4.08
CA LYS A 146 -19.28 18.74 4.11
C LYS A 146 -18.50 18.89 5.42
N PRO A 147 -17.20 19.26 5.48
CA PRO A 147 -16.42 20.07 4.54
C PRO A 147 -15.65 19.26 3.46
N CYS A 148 -14.67 19.88 2.80
CA CYS A 148 -13.79 19.25 1.81
C CYS A 148 -13.04 18.05 2.42
N ARG A 149 -12.98 16.92 1.70
CA ARG A 149 -12.27 15.71 2.17
C ARG A 149 -10.80 15.96 2.50
N SER A 150 -10.08 16.67 1.63
CA SER A 150 -8.65 16.97 1.85
C SER A 150 -8.43 17.86 3.06
N SER A 151 -9.32 18.82 3.29
CA SER A 151 -9.27 19.69 4.48
C SER A 151 -9.54 18.88 5.76
N PHE A 152 -10.52 17.97 5.75
CA PHE A 152 -10.78 17.07 6.88
C PHE A 152 -9.55 16.22 7.22
N VAL A 153 -8.91 15.61 6.22
CA VAL A 153 -7.71 14.79 6.43
C VAL A 153 -6.56 15.62 7.00
N SER A 154 -6.38 16.85 6.50
CA SER A 154 -5.32 17.74 6.98
C SER A 154 -5.53 18.15 8.44
N ALA A 155 -6.77 18.50 8.81
CA ALA A 155 -7.16 18.81 10.18
C ALA A 155 -6.90 17.62 11.12
N TYR A 156 -7.20 16.40 10.70
CA TYR A 156 -6.88 15.19 11.47
C TYR A 156 -5.38 15.02 11.75
N PHE A 157 -4.51 15.48 10.85
CA PHE A 157 -3.06 15.50 11.03
C PHE A 157 -2.52 16.80 11.66
N GLY A 158 -3.40 17.73 12.07
CA GLY A 158 -3.05 18.95 12.78
C GLY A 158 -2.86 20.20 11.90
N ASP A 159 -3.32 20.18 10.65
CA ASP A 159 -3.30 21.34 9.76
C ASP A 159 -4.71 21.79 9.37
N ASP A 160 -5.21 22.81 10.09
CA ASP A 160 -6.53 23.41 9.86
C ASP A 160 -6.52 24.54 8.83
N THR A 161 -5.35 24.87 8.25
CA THR A 161 -5.20 26.01 7.32
C THR A 161 -5.51 25.66 5.87
N VAL A 162 -5.74 24.37 5.60
CA VAL A 162 -5.92 23.84 4.25
C VAL A 162 -7.25 24.30 3.64
N LYS A 163 -7.12 25.08 2.57
CA LYS A 163 -8.25 25.54 1.76
C LYS A 163 -8.95 24.37 1.03
N PRO A 164 -10.23 24.50 0.65
CA PRO A 164 -10.93 23.48 -0.11
C PRO A 164 -10.16 23.09 -1.39
N CYS A 165 -9.90 21.79 -1.59
CA CYS A 165 -9.05 21.30 -2.68
C CYS A 165 -9.67 21.47 -4.08
N GLY A 166 -10.99 21.67 -4.16
CA GLY A 166 -11.69 21.90 -5.44
C GLY A 166 -11.84 20.67 -6.35
N VAL A 167 -11.28 19.52 -5.97
CA VAL A 167 -11.25 18.28 -6.78
C VAL A 167 -11.91 17.07 -6.12
N CYS A 168 -12.15 17.08 -4.80
CA CYS A 168 -12.89 15.99 -4.13
C CYS A 168 -14.39 16.05 -4.44
N ASP A 169 -15.08 14.93 -4.31
CA ASP A 169 -16.55 14.81 -4.38
C ASP A 169 -17.30 15.89 -3.59
N ASN A 170 -16.93 16.18 -2.34
CA ASN A 170 -17.58 17.23 -1.53
C ASN A 170 -17.38 18.63 -2.14
N CYS A 171 -16.23 18.89 -2.76
CA CYS A 171 -15.96 20.13 -3.47
C CYS A 171 -16.67 20.20 -4.83
N LEU A 172 -16.73 19.09 -5.56
CA LEU A 172 -17.42 18.99 -6.85
C LEU A 172 -18.93 19.12 -6.67
N ALA A 173 -19.49 18.51 -5.61
CA ALA A 173 -20.90 18.67 -5.23
C ALA A 173 -21.22 20.13 -4.86
N LYS A 174 -20.30 20.85 -4.18
CA LYS A 174 -20.44 22.30 -3.92
C LYS A 174 -20.26 23.17 -5.17
N LYS A 175 -19.42 22.75 -6.12
CA LYS A 175 -19.33 23.35 -7.47
C LYS A 175 -20.52 22.96 -8.35
N GLY A 176 -21.41 22.11 -7.84
CA GLY A 176 -22.68 21.76 -8.46
C GLY A 176 -23.33 23.02 -8.98
N ASN A 177 -23.61 22.99 -10.27
CA ASN A 177 -24.19 24.01 -11.12
C ASN A 177 -25.59 24.44 -10.65
N ASP A 178 -25.73 24.90 -9.41
CA ASP A 178 -26.93 25.53 -8.91
C ASP A 178 -26.95 26.92 -9.52
N ILE A 179 -27.81 27.06 -10.51
CA ILE A 179 -28.10 28.33 -11.14
C ILE A 179 -29.09 29.02 -10.22
N ASN A 180 -28.63 30.05 -9.51
CA ASN A 180 -29.55 30.89 -8.73
C ASN A 180 -30.61 31.48 -9.69
N GLU A 181 -31.83 31.72 -9.20
CA GLU A 181 -32.95 32.17 -10.04
C GLU A 181 -32.63 33.43 -10.87
N VAL A 182 -31.80 34.33 -10.32
CA VAL A 182 -31.31 35.53 -11.01
C VAL A 182 -30.34 35.20 -12.16
N GLU A 183 -29.42 34.25 -11.96
CA GLU A 183 -28.54 33.77 -13.03
C GLU A 183 -29.33 33.01 -14.10
N PHE A 184 -30.34 32.25 -13.68
CA PHE A 184 -31.19 31.48 -14.57
C PHE A 184 -31.93 32.40 -15.54
N LYS A 185 -32.63 33.43 -15.01
CA LYS A 185 -33.34 34.42 -15.84
C LYS A 185 -32.41 35.22 -16.75
N LYS A 186 -31.17 35.49 -16.32
CA LYS A 186 -30.17 36.14 -17.18
C LYS A 186 -29.77 35.25 -18.36
N ILE A 187 -29.44 33.98 -18.09
CA ILE A 187 -29.04 33.01 -19.13
C ILE A 187 -30.22 32.75 -20.08
N GLU A 188 -31.44 32.57 -19.55
CA GLU A 188 -32.67 32.44 -20.34
C GLU A 188 -32.83 33.63 -21.29
N ARG A 189 -32.72 34.87 -20.79
CA ARG A 189 -32.82 36.08 -21.62
C ARG A 189 -31.77 36.12 -22.72
N PHE A 190 -30.52 35.74 -22.44
CA PHE A 190 -29.46 35.69 -23.45
C PHE A 190 -29.72 34.63 -24.52
N ILE A 191 -30.22 33.45 -24.14
CA ILE A 191 -30.62 32.40 -25.08
C ILE A 191 -31.75 32.91 -26.00
N TYR A 192 -32.77 33.53 -25.43
CA TYR A 192 -33.87 34.11 -26.21
C TYR A 192 -33.40 35.25 -27.13
N GLN A 193 -32.42 36.06 -26.75
CA GLN A 193 -31.88 37.10 -27.64
C GLN A 193 -31.01 36.52 -28.77
N ALA A 194 -30.31 35.43 -28.52
CA ALA A 194 -29.39 34.83 -29.48
C ALA A 194 -30.07 33.92 -30.53
N ILE A 195 -31.29 33.44 -30.27
CA ILE A 195 -32.04 32.60 -31.22
C ILE A 195 -32.91 33.48 -32.14
N PRO A 196 -32.60 33.58 -33.45
CA PRO A 196 -33.45 34.25 -34.44
C PRO A 196 -34.66 33.38 -34.82
N GLU A 197 -35.68 33.97 -35.44
CA GLU A 197 -36.94 33.25 -35.80
C GLU A 197 -36.72 32.04 -36.71
N ASN A 198 -35.70 32.09 -37.58
CA ASN A 198 -35.35 31.00 -38.48
C ASN A 198 -34.56 29.85 -37.81
N GLY A 199 -34.25 29.98 -36.52
CA GLY A 199 -33.46 29.04 -35.76
C GLY A 199 -31.95 29.20 -35.94
N ILE A 200 -31.18 28.59 -35.05
CA ILE A 200 -29.71 28.62 -35.07
C ILE A 200 -29.13 27.25 -34.74
N ALA A 201 -28.00 26.91 -35.37
CA ALA A 201 -27.27 25.70 -35.03
C ALA A 201 -26.70 25.80 -33.61
N ILE A 202 -26.80 24.70 -32.85
CA ILE A 202 -26.31 24.62 -31.45
C ILE A 202 -24.85 25.07 -31.34
N LYS A 203 -24.01 24.64 -32.28
CA LYS A 203 -22.58 25.00 -32.31
C LYS A 203 -22.36 26.52 -32.42
N THR A 204 -23.18 27.20 -33.22
CA THR A 204 -23.10 28.66 -33.42
C THR A 204 -23.61 29.40 -32.19
N LEU A 205 -24.69 28.91 -31.56
CA LEU A 205 -25.21 29.44 -30.30
C LEU A 205 -24.17 29.36 -29.17
N LEU A 206 -23.51 28.20 -29.04
CA LEU A 206 -22.43 27.99 -28.07
C LEU A 206 -21.21 28.90 -28.34
N GLN A 207 -20.96 29.25 -29.61
CA GLN A 207 -19.88 30.18 -29.97
C GLN A 207 -20.22 31.64 -29.63
N GLN A 208 -21.48 32.05 -29.82
CA GLN A 208 -21.96 33.40 -29.46
C GLN A 208 -22.03 33.58 -27.94
N LEU A 209 -22.40 32.54 -27.20
CA LEU A 209 -22.55 32.56 -25.75
C LEU A 209 -21.30 32.06 -24.99
N LYS A 210 -20.10 32.17 -25.59
CA LYS A 210 -18.81 31.75 -24.98
C LYS A 210 -18.52 32.34 -23.61
N VAL A 211 -19.15 33.46 -23.26
CA VAL A 211 -18.99 34.14 -21.97
C VAL A 211 -19.62 33.35 -20.81
N ILE A 212 -20.58 32.45 -21.11
CA ILE A 212 -21.31 31.67 -20.11
C ILE A 212 -20.66 30.30 -19.93
N ASN A 213 -20.58 29.80 -18.69
CA ASN A 213 -20.11 28.45 -18.41
C ASN A 213 -20.97 27.42 -19.17
N LYS A 214 -20.33 26.57 -19.97
CA LYS A 214 -20.98 25.56 -20.82
C LYS A 214 -21.94 24.66 -20.03
N GLU A 215 -21.57 24.24 -18.83
CA GLU A 215 -22.40 23.34 -18.02
C GLU A 215 -23.69 24.03 -17.54
N LYS A 216 -23.60 25.30 -17.14
CA LYS A 216 -24.78 26.12 -16.79
C LYS A 216 -25.67 26.38 -18.00
N LEU A 217 -25.07 26.66 -19.16
CA LEU A 217 -25.81 26.91 -20.40
C LEU A 217 -26.60 25.68 -20.85
N TRP A 218 -25.99 24.49 -20.80
CA TRP A 218 -26.67 23.21 -21.09
C TRP A 218 -27.84 22.95 -20.15
N LYS A 219 -27.67 23.17 -18.84
CA LYS A 219 -28.77 23.02 -17.88
C LYS A 219 -29.98 23.91 -18.19
N VAL A 220 -29.76 25.16 -18.61
CA VAL A 220 -30.87 26.06 -18.98
C VAL A 220 -31.51 25.64 -20.30
N LEU A 221 -30.72 25.23 -21.29
CA LEU A 221 -31.24 24.71 -22.55
C LEU A 221 -32.10 23.44 -22.36
N ASP A 222 -31.62 22.49 -21.55
CA ASP A 222 -32.34 21.27 -21.23
C ASP A 222 -33.68 21.59 -20.53
N PHE A 223 -33.68 22.54 -19.60
CA PHE A 223 -34.89 23.01 -18.93
C PHE A 223 -35.88 23.68 -19.90
N LEU A 224 -35.40 24.56 -20.79
CA LEU A 224 -36.26 25.24 -21.77
C LEU A 224 -36.83 24.25 -22.80
N GLN A 225 -36.09 23.19 -23.12
CA GLN A 225 -36.57 22.10 -23.97
C GLN A 225 -37.60 21.22 -23.25
N SER A 226 -37.39 20.88 -21.97
CA SER A 226 -38.36 20.09 -21.19
C SER A 226 -39.68 20.84 -20.98
N GLU A 227 -39.60 22.16 -20.79
CA GLU A 227 -40.77 23.06 -20.70
C GLU A 227 -41.41 23.37 -22.08
N LYS A 228 -40.93 22.75 -23.17
CA LYS A 228 -41.40 22.96 -24.55
C LYS A 228 -41.35 24.43 -25.01
N LYS A 229 -40.44 25.22 -24.46
CA LYS A 229 -40.20 26.61 -24.87
C LYS A 229 -39.25 26.70 -26.08
N LEU A 230 -38.41 25.68 -26.27
CA LEU A 230 -37.49 25.51 -27.40
C LEU A 230 -37.69 24.14 -28.06
N VAL A 231 -37.55 24.10 -29.39
CA VAL A 231 -37.60 22.87 -30.19
C VAL A 231 -36.33 22.72 -31.01
N VAL A 232 -35.89 21.47 -31.16
CA VAL A 232 -34.75 21.11 -32.01
C VAL A 232 -35.31 20.48 -33.29
N ASP A 233 -35.04 21.09 -34.44
CA ASP A 233 -35.41 20.55 -35.74
C ASP A 233 -34.58 19.30 -36.08
N ALA A 234 -35.06 18.49 -37.03
CA ALA A 234 -34.36 17.30 -37.55
C ALA A 234 -32.93 17.58 -38.09
N LEU A 235 -32.61 18.84 -38.39
CA LEU A 235 -31.29 19.31 -38.83
C LEU A 235 -30.37 19.76 -37.67
N GLY A 236 -30.81 19.63 -36.41
CA GLY A 236 -30.03 20.02 -35.23
C GLY A 236 -30.03 21.53 -34.91
N ASN A 237 -31.01 22.27 -35.43
CA ASN A 237 -31.19 23.71 -35.18
C ASN A 237 -32.17 23.94 -34.03
N ILE A 238 -31.84 24.84 -33.11
CA ILE A 238 -32.73 25.27 -32.04
C ILE A 238 -33.61 26.42 -32.54
N LYS A 239 -34.91 26.29 -32.35
CA LYS A 239 -35.93 27.32 -32.61
C LYS A 239 -36.75 27.61 -31.36
N LYS A 240 -37.26 28.83 -31.26
CA LYS A 240 -38.28 29.19 -30.27
C LYS A 240 -39.61 28.57 -30.70
N VAL A 241 -40.37 28.06 -29.74
CA VAL A 241 -41.75 27.66 -30.00
C VAL A 241 -42.57 28.92 -30.11
N SER A 242 -43.08 29.20 -31.31
CA SER A 242 -44.09 30.24 -31.50
C SER A 242 -45.36 29.80 -30.78
N ASN A 243 -45.85 30.62 -29.85
CA ASN A 243 -47.24 30.52 -29.39
C ASN A 243 -48.21 30.77 -30.55
#